data_AF-A0A327NCM5-F1
#
_entry.id   AF-A0A327NCM5-F1
#
_cell.length_a   1.000
_cell.length_b   1.000
_cell.length_c   1.000
_cell.angle_alpha   90.00
_cell.angle_beta   90.00
_cell.angle_gamma   90.00
#
_symmetry.space_group_name_H-M   'P 1'
#
loop_
_entity.id
_entity.type
_entity.pdbx_description
1 polymer ?
#
loop_
_entity_poly.entity_id
_entity_poly.type
_entity_poly.pdbx_seq_one_letter_code
_entity_poly.pdbx_strand_id
1 'polypeptide(L)'
;MDAKLTYSGAMPKTIWSPEDKAAIVKNLAFIRQQNERYPQPRINGAMKVGIRPNTPLYYPVAATGMRPMTFQVTGMPPGLVLDKNTGIIRGKVQKAGDYTLQLTVTNKHGKAQRSLKLLVGDQLALTPPMGYLSWNVVEGLISEPFIRELADAMEQFGLRDVGYQYINMDDCWQGNRDSSGNITPDRFRFPNGMKVVGDYLHAKGFKFGIYSSPGPTTCAGYPGTLNFEESDARTWASWGIDYVKYDGCSVPGERAKELYGLMGNLLKASGRSIVYSGRKDSGAHLWRIGGDLRDQWYIEGRDVGIIQSFEKAIVNASTQQPGAGSIPICW
;
A
#
# COMPACT_ATOMS: atom_id res chain seq x y z
N MET A 1 24.76 16.83 9.92
CA MET A 1 25.54 15.69 9.40
C MET A 1 25.37 15.69 7.91
N ASP A 2 26.42 16.06 7.17
CA ASP A 2 26.38 16.25 5.71
C ASP A 2 26.72 14.94 4.99
N ALA A 3 25.81 13.97 5.05
CA ALA A 3 25.95 12.76 4.25
C ALA A 3 25.65 13.06 2.77
N LYS A 4 26.63 12.82 1.89
CA LYS A 4 26.45 12.88 0.43
C LYS A 4 26.57 11.48 -0.17
N LEU A 5 25.71 11.17 -1.13
CA LEU A 5 25.84 9.97 -1.95
C LEU A 5 26.95 10.24 -2.98
N THR A 6 27.99 9.40 -3.02
CA THR A 6 29.01 9.44 -4.08
C THR A 6 28.84 8.23 -4.98
N TYR A 7 28.91 8.44 -6.30
CA TYR A 7 28.94 7.37 -7.29
C TYR A 7 30.16 7.54 -8.20
N SER A 8 30.67 6.44 -8.73
CA SER A 8 31.75 6.42 -9.72
C SER A 8 31.30 5.68 -10.98
N GLY A 9 31.84 6.07 -12.13
CA GLY A 9 31.49 5.52 -13.44
C GLY A 9 30.60 6.43 -14.29
N ALA A 10 30.33 6.01 -15.53
CA ALA A 10 29.43 6.74 -16.42
C ALA A 10 27.98 6.67 -15.91
N MET A 11 27.21 7.75 -16.07
CA MET A 11 25.78 7.70 -15.76
C MET A 11 25.11 6.57 -16.57
N PRO A 12 24.26 5.73 -15.94
CA PRO A 12 23.52 4.71 -16.67
C PRO A 12 22.66 5.36 -17.74
N LYS A 13 22.72 4.83 -18.96
CA LYS A 13 21.86 5.26 -20.06
C LYS A 13 20.48 4.62 -19.87
N THR A 14 19.41 5.43 -19.86
CA THR A 14 18.04 4.92 -19.87
C THR A 14 17.85 4.04 -21.10
N ILE A 15 17.52 2.77 -20.88
CA ILE A 15 17.13 1.83 -21.93
C ILE A 15 15.61 1.77 -21.87
N TRP A 16 14.93 2.19 -22.94
CA TRP A 16 13.48 2.02 -23.03
C TRP A 16 13.15 0.52 -22.97
N SER A 17 12.01 0.19 -22.37
CA SER A 17 11.45 -1.17 -22.28
C SER A 17 11.72 -1.95 -23.57
N PRO A 18 12.15 -3.22 -23.50
CA PRO A 18 12.19 -4.09 -24.67
C PRO A 18 10.84 -4.04 -25.39
N GLU A 19 10.83 -3.83 -26.70
CA GLU A 19 9.61 -3.85 -27.53
C GLU A 19 8.94 -5.24 -27.49
N ASP A 20 9.71 -6.28 -27.13
CA ASP A 20 9.25 -7.65 -26.97
C ASP A 20 8.61 -7.92 -25.60
N LYS A 21 7.28 -7.81 -25.55
CA LYS A 21 6.44 -8.28 -24.43
C LYS A 21 6.76 -9.73 -24.02
N ALA A 22 7.09 -10.59 -24.99
CA ALA A 22 7.45 -11.98 -24.73
C ALA A 22 8.78 -12.14 -23.96
N ALA A 23 9.76 -11.27 -24.21
CA ALA A 23 11.03 -11.26 -23.48
C ALA A 23 10.86 -10.74 -22.05
N ILE A 24 9.98 -9.76 -21.84
CA ILE A 24 9.62 -9.24 -20.51
C ILE A 24 8.98 -10.33 -19.65
N VAL A 25 8.00 -11.07 -20.19
CA VAL A 25 7.37 -12.20 -19.48
C VAL A 25 8.37 -13.29 -19.13
N LYS A 26 9.35 -13.57 -20.00
CA LYS A 26 10.42 -14.55 -19.74
C LYS A 26 11.37 -14.11 -18.61
N ASN A 27 11.60 -12.79 -18.45
CA ASN A 27 12.44 -12.21 -17.40
C ASN A 27 11.68 -11.97 -16.07
N LEU A 28 10.36 -11.83 -16.08
CA LEU A 28 9.52 -11.66 -14.88
C LEU A 28 9.48 -12.92 -13.98
N ALA A 29 10.02 -14.06 -14.47
CA ALA A 29 10.24 -15.26 -13.67
C ALA A 29 11.33 -15.10 -12.59
N PHE A 30 11.95 -13.91 -12.41
CA PHE A 30 13.08 -13.72 -11.51
C PHE A 30 12.88 -14.30 -10.11
N ILE A 31 11.77 -14.00 -9.42
CA ILE A 31 11.55 -14.55 -8.05
C ILE A 31 11.34 -16.07 -8.09
N ARG A 32 10.70 -16.63 -9.13
CA ARG A 32 10.58 -18.09 -9.27
C ARG A 32 11.92 -18.75 -9.55
N GLN A 33 12.74 -18.15 -10.40
CA GLN A 33 14.11 -18.57 -10.66
C GLN A 33 14.96 -18.48 -9.38
N GLN A 34 14.74 -17.45 -8.55
CA GLN A 34 15.35 -17.38 -7.22
C GLN A 34 14.86 -18.50 -6.31
N ASN A 35 13.59 -18.89 -6.37
CA ASN A 35 13.06 -20.02 -5.59
C ASN A 35 13.66 -21.36 -6.05
N GLU A 36 13.99 -21.54 -7.32
CA GLU A 36 14.73 -22.74 -7.78
C GLU A 36 16.16 -22.76 -7.23
N ARG A 37 16.81 -21.59 -7.20
CA ARG A 37 18.16 -21.43 -6.62
C ARG A 37 18.18 -21.57 -5.10
N TYR A 38 17.13 -21.11 -4.43
CA TYR A 38 16.97 -21.13 -2.98
C TYR A 38 15.63 -21.82 -2.61
N PRO A 39 15.58 -23.16 -2.68
CA PRO A 39 14.31 -23.89 -2.66
C PRO A 39 13.69 -24.04 -1.27
N GLN A 40 14.46 -23.84 -0.21
CA GLN A 40 13.96 -23.85 1.16
C GLN A 40 13.09 -22.62 1.45
N PRO A 41 12.06 -22.73 2.32
CA PRO A 41 11.24 -21.59 2.68
C PRO A 41 12.06 -20.49 3.34
N ARG A 42 11.73 -19.23 3.09
CA ARG A 42 12.23 -18.07 3.85
C ARG A 42 11.07 -17.14 4.14
N ILE A 43 10.84 -16.83 5.41
CA ILE A 43 9.75 -15.94 5.83
C ILE A 43 10.25 -14.49 5.73
N ASN A 44 9.62 -13.73 4.83
CA ASN A 44 9.92 -12.34 4.50
C ASN A 44 8.90 -11.39 5.14
N GLY A 45 8.88 -10.14 4.69
CA GLY A 45 7.89 -9.14 5.11
C GLY A 45 8.13 -8.54 6.50
N ALA A 46 7.15 -7.77 6.95
CA ALA A 46 7.20 -7.01 8.19
C ALA A 46 7.28 -7.90 9.44
N MET A 47 8.13 -7.52 10.39
CA MET A 47 8.24 -8.19 11.71
C MET A 47 7.24 -7.69 12.74
N LYS A 48 6.60 -6.55 12.45
CA LYS A 48 5.62 -5.91 13.31
C LYS A 48 4.47 -5.42 12.45
N VAL A 49 3.24 -5.71 12.86
CA VAL A 49 2.02 -5.28 12.19
C VAL A 49 1.11 -4.64 13.22
N GLY A 50 0.59 -3.45 12.89
CA GLY A 50 -0.37 -2.74 13.71
C GLY A 50 -1.78 -2.86 13.12
N ILE A 51 -2.77 -3.10 13.97
CA ILE A 51 -4.20 -3.06 13.64
C ILE A 51 -4.99 -2.44 14.79
N ARG A 52 -6.11 -1.79 14.49
CA ARG A 52 -7.06 -1.33 15.49
C ARG A 52 -7.94 -2.47 16.01
N PRO A 53 -8.34 -2.45 17.29
CA PRO A 53 -9.31 -3.40 17.83
C PRO A 53 -10.59 -3.47 16.99
N ASN A 54 -11.18 -4.67 16.88
CA ASN A 54 -12.44 -4.94 16.17
C ASN A 54 -12.45 -4.60 14.66
N THR A 55 -11.29 -4.35 14.06
CA THR A 55 -11.17 -4.12 12.61
C THR A 55 -10.69 -5.36 11.87
N PRO A 56 -11.08 -5.56 10.59
CA PRO A 56 -10.60 -6.69 9.79
C PRO A 56 -9.08 -6.69 9.60
N LEU A 57 -8.46 -7.83 9.81
CA LEU A 57 -7.08 -8.12 9.42
C LEU A 57 -7.08 -9.04 8.20
N TYR A 58 -6.25 -8.71 7.22
CA TYR A 58 -5.80 -9.58 6.14
C TYR A 58 -4.29 -9.49 6.08
N TYR A 59 -3.60 -10.57 6.44
CA TYR A 59 -2.14 -10.61 6.47
C TYR A 59 -1.62 -11.89 5.82
N PRO A 60 -1.01 -11.81 4.63
CA PRO A 60 -0.32 -12.93 4.03
C PRO A 60 1.03 -13.12 4.71
N VAL A 61 1.32 -14.35 5.17
CA VAL A 61 2.68 -14.71 5.58
C VAL A 61 3.55 -14.74 4.33
N ALA A 62 4.26 -13.64 4.07
CA ALA A 62 5.16 -13.49 2.94
C ALA A 62 6.30 -14.52 3.04
N ALA A 63 6.38 -15.46 2.10
CA ALA A 63 7.42 -16.48 2.11
C ALA A 63 7.88 -16.88 0.70
N THR A 64 9.19 -16.83 0.47
CA THR A 64 9.85 -17.37 -0.73
C THR A 64 10.25 -18.83 -0.51
N GLY A 65 10.65 -19.51 -1.58
CA GLY A 65 10.94 -20.94 -1.64
C GLY A 65 10.06 -21.68 -2.66
N MET A 66 10.35 -22.96 -2.92
CA MET A 66 9.53 -23.75 -3.84
C MET A 66 8.15 -24.07 -3.24
N ARG A 67 7.11 -24.01 -4.07
CA ARG A 67 5.73 -24.43 -3.73
C ARG A 67 5.50 -25.90 -4.15
N PRO A 68 4.51 -26.61 -3.57
CA PRO A 68 3.56 -26.17 -2.55
C PRO A 68 4.22 -25.96 -1.18
N MET A 69 3.63 -25.09 -0.38
CA MET A 69 4.02 -24.82 1.01
C MET A 69 2.82 -25.01 1.93
N THR A 70 3.09 -25.34 3.19
CA THR A 70 2.09 -25.34 4.26
C THR A 70 2.46 -24.33 5.33
N PHE A 71 1.45 -23.63 5.85
CA PHE A 71 1.62 -22.58 6.84
C PHE A 71 1.05 -22.99 8.19
N GLN A 72 1.76 -22.66 9.26
CA GLN A 72 1.32 -22.82 10.63
C GLN A 72 1.65 -21.56 11.43
N VAL A 73 0.72 -21.15 12.30
CA VAL A 73 0.89 -20.01 13.20
C VAL A 73 0.42 -20.41 14.58
N THR A 74 1.27 -20.21 15.60
CA THR A 74 0.91 -20.35 17.02
C THR A 74 0.95 -18.98 17.71
N GLY A 75 0.32 -18.86 18.88
CA GLY A 75 0.23 -17.58 19.60
C GLY A 75 -0.78 -16.58 19.01
N MET A 76 -1.69 -17.02 18.14
CA MET A 76 -2.73 -16.16 17.59
C MET A 76 -3.74 -15.77 18.67
N PRO A 77 -4.10 -14.48 18.81
CA PRO A 77 -5.23 -14.09 19.64
C PRO A 77 -6.55 -14.66 19.14
N PRO A 78 -7.56 -14.80 20.02
CA PRO A 78 -8.92 -15.17 19.62
C PRO A 78 -9.47 -14.25 18.53
N GLY A 79 -10.18 -14.85 17.57
CA GLY A 79 -10.79 -14.14 16.44
C GLY A 79 -9.94 -14.08 15.17
N LEU A 80 -8.68 -14.57 15.21
CA LEU A 80 -7.88 -14.81 14.01
C LEU A 80 -7.91 -16.28 13.59
N VAL A 81 -7.90 -16.49 12.28
CA VAL A 81 -7.79 -17.81 11.64
C VAL A 81 -6.72 -17.77 10.56
N LEU A 82 -6.04 -18.89 10.37
CA LEU A 82 -5.06 -19.10 9.30
C LEU A 82 -5.64 -20.04 8.25
N ASP A 83 -5.61 -19.63 7.00
CA ASP A 83 -5.69 -20.57 5.89
C ASP A 83 -4.30 -21.21 5.67
N LYS A 84 -4.19 -22.51 5.96
CA LYS A 84 -2.91 -23.24 5.93
C LYS A 84 -2.36 -23.44 4.52
N ASN A 85 -3.19 -23.30 3.49
CA ASN A 85 -2.79 -23.51 2.09
C ASN A 85 -2.33 -22.20 1.46
N THR A 86 -3.02 -21.10 1.76
CA THR A 86 -2.69 -19.76 1.20
C THR A 86 -1.72 -18.99 2.08
N GLY A 87 -1.62 -19.31 3.37
CA GLY A 87 -0.79 -18.59 4.34
C GLY A 87 -1.40 -17.26 4.79
N ILE A 88 -2.70 -17.03 4.52
CA ILE A 88 -3.39 -15.78 4.87
C ILE A 88 -4.00 -15.91 6.27
N ILE A 89 -3.57 -15.01 7.16
CA ILE A 89 -4.18 -14.78 8.47
C ILE A 89 -5.32 -13.77 8.29
N ARG A 90 -6.51 -14.11 8.75
CA ARG A 90 -7.69 -13.24 8.67
C ARG A 90 -8.53 -13.25 9.93
N GLY A 91 -9.32 -12.20 10.13
CA GLY A 91 -10.28 -12.11 11.22
C GLY A 91 -10.25 -10.76 11.92
N LYS A 92 -10.66 -10.73 13.20
CA LYS A 92 -10.69 -9.51 14.02
C LYS A 92 -10.19 -9.85 15.42
N VAL A 93 -9.43 -8.94 16.01
CA VAL A 93 -9.00 -9.06 17.41
C VAL A 93 -9.73 -8.00 18.24
N GLN A 94 -10.46 -8.44 19.25
CA GLN A 94 -11.25 -7.51 20.08
C GLN A 94 -10.42 -6.83 21.16
N LYS A 95 -9.56 -7.61 21.82
CA LYS A 95 -8.75 -7.13 22.95
C LYS A 95 -7.51 -6.41 22.42
N ALA A 96 -7.31 -5.18 22.86
CA ALA A 96 -6.08 -4.45 22.60
C ALA A 96 -4.89 -5.12 23.33
N GLY A 97 -3.71 -5.01 22.74
CA GLY A 97 -2.48 -5.56 23.32
C GLY A 97 -1.47 -6.03 22.27
N ASP A 98 -0.32 -6.45 22.76
CA ASP A 98 0.79 -6.94 21.94
C ASP A 98 0.82 -8.47 21.95
N TYR A 99 0.71 -9.06 20.77
CA TYR A 99 0.71 -10.50 20.58
C TYR A 99 1.97 -10.93 19.81
N THR A 100 2.61 -12.00 20.26
CA THR A 100 3.74 -12.61 19.53
C THR A 100 3.28 -13.88 18.86
N LEU A 101 3.21 -13.85 17.54
CA LEU A 101 2.81 -14.97 16.71
C LEU A 101 4.08 -15.69 16.21
N GLN A 102 4.13 -17.01 16.36
CA GLN A 102 5.22 -17.81 15.80
C GLN A 102 4.79 -18.38 14.46
N LEU A 103 5.38 -17.86 13.38
CA LEU A 103 5.14 -18.31 12.01
C LEU A 103 6.04 -19.50 11.70
N THR A 104 5.47 -20.50 11.01
CA THR A 104 6.19 -21.65 10.48
C THR A 104 5.74 -21.91 9.05
N VAL A 105 6.70 -22.01 8.13
CA VAL A 105 6.45 -22.34 6.72
C VAL A 105 7.29 -23.56 6.35
N THR A 106 6.66 -24.57 5.77
CA THR A 106 7.30 -25.83 5.41
C THR A 106 7.03 -26.15 3.94
N ASN A 107 8.05 -26.66 3.25
CA ASN A 107 7.91 -27.30 1.94
C ASN A 107 8.77 -28.58 1.90
N LYS A 108 8.85 -29.24 0.74
CA LYS A 108 9.63 -30.49 0.58
C LYS A 108 11.14 -30.34 0.81
N HIS A 109 11.67 -29.11 0.81
CA HIS A 109 13.10 -28.82 0.95
C HIS A 109 13.49 -28.38 2.35
N GLY A 110 12.53 -28.02 3.21
CA GLY A 110 12.84 -27.62 4.58
C GLY A 110 11.73 -26.81 5.25
N LYS A 111 12.11 -26.14 6.33
CA LYS A 111 11.23 -25.37 7.20
C LYS A 111 11.89 -24.05 7.58
N ALA A 112 11.11 -22.98 7.62
CA ALA A 112 11.49 -21.70 8.20
C ALA A 112 10.57 -21.33 9.35
N GLN A 113 11.11 -20.62 10.32
CA GLN A 113 10.35 -20.08 11.45
C GLN A 113 10.75 -18.63 11.72
N ARG A 114 9.78 -17.81 12.09
CA ARG A 114 9.99 -16.39 12.41
C ARG A 114 8.88 -15.90 13.33
N SER A 115 9.22 -15.03 14.28
CA SER A 115 8.21 -14.38 15.13
C SER A 115 7.69 -13.09 14.48
N LEU A 116 6.39 -12.86 14.58
CA LEU A 116 5.69 -11.65 14.16
C LEU A 116 5.04 -10.99 15.39
N LYS A 117 5.30 -9.70 15.61
CA LYS A 117 4.56 -8.93 16.63
C LYS A 117 3.31 -8.31 16.01
N LEU A 118 2.14 -8.68 16.52
CA LEU A 118 0.87 -8.06 16.19
C LEU A 118 0.47 -7.10 17.31
N LEU A 119 0.49 -5.80 17.03
CA LEU A 119 0.09 -4.75 17.97
C LEU A 119 -1.37 -4.39 17.68
N VAL A 120 -2.26 -4.68 18.61
CA VAL A 120 -3.68 -4.36 18.52
C VAL A 120 -3.92 -3.08 19.31
N GLY A 121 -4.01 -1.95 18.61
CA GLY A 121 -4.10 -0.61 19.19
C GLY A 121 -4.16 0.48 18.11
N ASP A 122 -3.81 1.70 18.47
CA ASP A 122 -3.96 2.86 17.58
C ASP A 122 -2.85 3.00 16.52
N GLN A 123 -1.73 2.30 16.69
CA GLN A 123 -0.58 2.39 15.79
C GLN A 123 -0.77 1.47 14.58
N LEU A 124 -0.75 2.04 13.36
CA LEU A 124 -0.66 1.31 12.10
C LEU A 124 0.68 1.60 11.41
N ALA A 125 0.94 0.93 10.29
CA ALA A 125 2.14 1.15 9.45
C ALA A 125 3.47 1.16 10.23
N LEU A 126 3.62 0.22 11.18
CA LEU A 126 4.82 0.06 12.02
C LEU A 126 6.10 -0.24 11.24
N THR A 127 5.96 -0.64 9.98
CA THR A 127 7.01 -0.70 8.97
C THR A 127 6.51 0.03 7.72
N PRO A 128 7.40 0.58 6.87
CA PRO A 128 7.00 1.22 5.62
C PRO A 128 6.02 0.35 4.81
N PRO A 129 4.87 0.89 4.38
CA PRO A 129 3.97 0.20 3.46
C PRO A 129 4.69 -0.15 2.16
N MET A 130 4.60 -1.41 1.73
CA MET A 130 5.17 -1.89 0.46
C MET A 130 4.03 -2.28 -0.47
N GLY A 131 4.07 -1.81 -1.72
CA GLY A 131 2.99 -2.02 -2.65
C GLY A 131 3.21 -1.37 -4.01
N TYR A 132 2.11 -1.19 -4.73
CA TYR A 132 2.04 -0.55 -6.03
C TYR A 132 1.09 0.65 -5.96
N LEU A 133 1.41 1.71 -6.68
CA LEU A 133 0.54 2.87 -6.89
C LEU A 133 0.30 3.04 -8.40
N SER A 134 -0.96 3.17 -8.81
CA SER A 134 -1.35 3.07 -10.22
C SER A 134 -0.91 4.24 -11.10
N TRP A 135 -0.78 5.45 -10.54
CA TRP A 135 -0.62 6.68 -11.31
C TRP A 135 0.50 6.61 -12.35
N ASN A 136 1.68 6.15 -11.93
CA ASN A 136 2.92 6.19 -12.72
C ASN A 136 2.89 5.40 -14.03
N VAL A 137 1.94 4.49 -14.21
CA VAL A 137 1.87 3.61 -15.38
C VAL A 137 0.52 3.74 -16.08
N VAL A 138 -0.57 3.85 -15.31
CA VAL A 138 -1.91 3.80 -15.89
C VAL A 138 -2.68 5.10 -15.80
N GLU A 139 -2.28 6.06 -14.96
CA GLU A 139 -2.97 7.34 -14.81
C GLU A 139 -4.51 7.18 -14.78
N GLY A 140 -5.22 7.85 -15.70
CA GLY A 140 -6.68 7.79 -15.85
C GLY A 140 -7.25 6.51 -16.48
N LEU A 141 -6.42 5.51 -16.79
CA LEU A 141 -6.86 4.21 -17.34
C LEU A 141 -7.10 3.16 -16.25
N ILE A 142 -7.03 3.56 -14.98
CA ILE A 142 -7.30 2.67 -13.84
C ILE A 142 -8.71 2.08 -13.91
N SER A 143 -8.83 0.77 -13.67
CA SER A 143 -10.09 0.03 -13.77
C SER A 143 -10.05 -1.27 -12.94
N GLU A 144 -11.23 -1.85 -12.68
CA GLU A 144 -11.36 -3.14 -12.00
C GLU A 144 -10.56 -4.27 -12.68
N PRO A 145 -10.66 -4.50 -14.01
CA PRO A 145 -9.88 -5.54 -14.69
C PRO A 145 -8.38 -5.37 -14.49
N PHE A 146 -7.86 -4.14 -14.60
CA PHE A 146 -6.43 -3.86 -14.39
C PHE A 146 -5.99 -4.20 -12.96
N ILE A 147 -6.75 -3.77 -11.95
CA ILE A 147 -6.40 -4.05 -10.54
C ILE A 147 -6.37 -5.56 -10.27
N ARG A 148 -7.31 -6.31 -10.85
CA ARG A 148 -7.33 -7.78 -10.73
C ARG A 148 -6.12 -8.42 -11.38
N GLU A 149 -5.80 -8.04 -12.62
CA GLU A 149 -4.63 -8.54 -13.35
C GLU A 149 -3.32 -8.22 -12.61
N LEU A 150 -3.18 -7.00 -12.08
CA LEU A 150 -2.04 -6.61 -11.27
C LEU A 150 -1.92 -7.46 -10.00
N ALA A 151 -3.02 -7.71 -9.29
CA ALA A 151 -3.01 -8.56 -8.10
C ALA A 151 -2.59 -9.99 -8.43
N ASP A 152 -3.10 -10.55 -9.52
CA ASP A 152 -2.71 -11.88 -10.01
C ASP A 152 -1.24 -11.93 -10.40
N ALA A 153 -0.72 -10.91 -11.08
CA ALA A 153 0.68 -10.80 -11.42
C ALA A 153 1.56 -10.69 -10.16
N MET A 154 1.21 -9.83 -9.21
CA MET A 154 1.95 -9.65 -7.95
C MET A 154 2.01 -10.94 -7.12
N GLU A 155 0.95 -11.75 -7.13
CA GLU A 155 0.94 -13.08 -6.53
C GLU A 155 1.77 -14.07 -7.35
N GLN A 156 1.52 -14.18 -8.66
CA GLN A 156 2.16 -15.13 -9.56
C GLN A 156 3.68 -14.98 -9.61
N PHE A 157 4.15 -13.73 -9.66
CA PHE A 157 5.56 -13.36 -9.74
C PHE A 157 6.21 -13.17 -8.37
N GLY A 158 5.50 -13.42 -7.26
CA GLY A 158 6.10 -13.52 -5.92
C GLY A 158 6.39 -12.17 -5.24
N LEU A 159 5.83 -11.06 -5.72
CA LEU A 159 5.94 -9.76 -5.04
C LEU A 159 5.27 -9.79 -3.66
N ARG A 160 4.12 -10.46 -3.55
CA ARG A 160 3.47 -10.72 -2.25
C ARG A 160 4.38 -11.51 -1.30
N ASP A 161 5.10 -12.49 -1.85
CA ASP A 161 5.98 -13.39 -1.09
C ASP A 161 7.24 -12.69 -0.54
N VAL A 162 7.54 -11.47 -1.00
CA VAL A 162 8.60 -10.60 -0.46
C VAL A 162 8.07 -9.35 0.25
N GLY A 163 6.76 -9.23 0.44
CA GLY A 163 6.13 -8.24 1.33
C GLY A 163 5.34 -7.11 0.66
N TYR A 164 5.25 -7.07 -0.67
CA TYR A 164 4.39 -6.10 -1.37
C TYR A 164 2.92 -6.51 -1.20
N GLN A 165 2.16 -5.69 -0.48
CA GLN A 165 0.80 -6.01 -0.05
C GLN A 165 -0.22 -4.94 -0.41
N TYR A 166 0.18 -3.68 -0.60
CA TYR A 166 -0.76 -2.61 -0.95
C TYR A 166 -0.90 -2.50 -2.47
N ILE A 167 -2.15 -2.43 -2.95
CA ILE A 167 -2.47 -2.03 -4.32
C ILE A 167 -3.29 -0.75 -4.19
N ASN A 168 -2.61 0.37 -4.41
CA ASN A 168 -3.18 1.70 -4.26
C ASN A 168 -3.60 2.22 -5.63
N MET A 169 -4.91 2.44 -5.77
CA MET A 169 -5.49 3.15 -6.89
C MET A 169 -5.35 4.65 -6.64
N ASP A 170 -4.80 5.34 -7.63
CA ASP A 170 -4.63 6.79 -7.63
C ASP A 170 -5.88 7.49 -8.20
N ASP A 171 -5.74 8.74 -8.64
CA ASP A 171 -6.84 9.57 -9.15
C ASP A 171 -7.60 8.94 -10.34
N CYS A 172 -8.71 9.58 -10.74
CA CYS A 172 -9.59 9.19 -11.85
C CYS A 172 -10.46 7.95 -11.61
N TRP A 173 -10.63 7.46 -10.39
CA TRP A 173 -11.54 6.33 -10.13
C TRP A 173 -13.00 6.76 -9.90
N GLN A 174 -13.18 8.04 -9.57
CA GLN A 174 -14.42 8.62 -9.05
C GLN A 174 -15.47 8.75 -10.16
N GLY A 175 -16.72 8.44 -9.81
CA GLY A 175 -17.91 8.86 -10.54
C GLY A 175 -18.52 10.11 -9.90
N ASN A 176 -19.74 10.43 -10.32
CA ASN A 176 -20.52 11.51 -9.70
C ASN A 176 -20.97 11.12 -8.29
N ARG A 177 -21.14 12.10 -7.41
CA ARG A 177 -21.80 11.85 -6.12
C ARG A 177 -23.27 11.47 -6.35
N ASP A 178 -23.79 10.57 -5.51
CA ASP A 178 -25.21 10.23 -5.51
C ASP A 178 -26.07 11.38 -4.91
N SER A 179 -27.39 11.22 -4.94
CA SER A 179 -28.33 12.23 -4.39
C SER A 179 -28.20 12.45 -2.88
N SER A 180 -27.54 11.54 -2.17
CA SER A 180 -27.24 11.66 -0.73
C SER A 180 -25.83 12.23 -0.48
N GLY A 181 -25.11 12.63 -1.52
CA GLY A 181 -23.76 13.19 -1.44
C GLY A 181 -22.66 12.16 -1.26
N ASN A 182 -22.93 10.85 -1.33
CA ASN A 182 -21.89 9.84 -1.23
C ASN A 182 -21.12 9.74 -2.55
N ILE A 183 -19.81 9.59 -2.47
CA ILE A 183 -18.98 9.36 -3.64
C ILE A 183 -19.28 7.97 -4.25
N THR A 184 -19.46 7.91 -5.56
CA THR A 184 -19.57 6.64 -6.29
C THR A 184 -18.31 6.39 -7.11
N PRO A 185 -18.00 5.14 -7.49
CA PRO A 185 -16.97 4.89 -8.49
C PRO A 185 -17.49 5.20 -9.90
N ASP A 186 -16.58 5.42 -10.84
CA ASP A 186 -16.93 5.44 -12.27
C ASP A 186 -17.44 4.05 -12.67
N ARG A 187 -18.65 4.00 -13.22
CA ARG A 187 -19.36 2.75 -13.54
C ARG A 187 -18.79 1.99 -14.73
N PHE A 188 -17.97 2.63 -15.57
CA PHE A 188 -17.33 1.96 -16.71
C PHE A 188 -15.99 1.34 -16.29
N ARG A 189 -15.23 2.05 -15.45
CA ARG A 189 -13.98 1.55 -14.86
C ARG A 189 -14.23 0.49 -13.80
N PHE A 190 -15.30 0.61 -13.01
CA PHE A 190 -15.65 -0.26 -11.89
C PHE A 190 -17.11 -0.73 -11.95
N PRO A 191 -17.48 -1.53 -12.97
CA PRO A 191 -18.87 -1.92 -13.20
C PRO A 191 -19.47 -2.74 -12.05
N ASN A 192 -18.65 -3.44 -11.26
CA ASN A 192 -19.12 -4.22 -10.10
C ASN A 192 -18.94 -3.48 -8.77
N GLY A 193 -18.43 -2.24 -8.80
CA GLY A 193 -18.20 -1.41 -7.62
C GLY A 193 -16.94 -1.76 -6.82
N MET A 194 -16.54 -0.83 -5.96
CA MET A 194 -15.26 -0.90 -5.23
C MET A 194 -15.19 -2.00 -4.18
N LYS A 195 -16.32 -2.37 -3.57
CA LYS A 195 -16.34 -3.46 -2.59
C LYS A 195 -15.92 -4.78 -3.21
N VAL A 196 -16.35 -5.05 -4.44
CA VAL A 196 -16.00 -6.28 -5.17
C VAL A 196 -14.50 -6.34 -5.47
N VAL A 197 -13.89 -5.20 -5.78
CA VAL A 197 -12.42 -5.07 -5.92
C VAL A 197 -11.73 -5.34 -4.59
N GLY A 198 -12.17 -4.69 -3.51
CA GLY A 198 -11.63 -4.90 -2.17
C GLY A 198 -11.69 -6.37 -1.73
N ASP A 199 -12.86 -7.01 -1.87
CA ASP A 199 -13.07 -8.42 -1.52
C ASP A 199 -12.12 -9.34 -2.32
N TYR A 200 -11.89 -9.07 -3.62
CA TYR A 200 -10.94 -9.82 -4.45
C TYR A 200 -9.50 -9.70 -3.95
N LEU A 201 -9.07 -8.47 -3.65
CA LEU A 201 -7.72 -8.19 -3.14
C LEU A 201 -7.51 -8.86 -1.77
N HIS A 202 -8.48 -8.73 -0.86
CA HIS A 202 -8.43 -9.33 0.47
C HIS A 202 -8.39 -10.85 0.44
N ALA A 203 -9.12 -11.49 -0.48
CA ALA A 203 -9.07 -12.94 -0.68
C ALA A 203 -7.67 -13.44 -1.06
N LYS A 204 -6.86 -12.59 -1.69
CA LYS A 204 -5.45 -12.82 -2.05
C LYS A 204 -4.45 -12.27 -1.04
N GLY A 205 -4.92 -11.71 0.08
CA GLY A 205 -4.05 -11.12 1.11
C GLY A 205 -3.44 -9.78 0.73
N PHE A 206 -3.90 -9.13 -0.34
CA PHE A 206 -3.55 -7.75 -0.64
C PHE A 206 -4.43 -6.78 0.16
N LYS A 207 -4.02 -5.52 0.18
CA LYS A 207 -4.68 -4.38 0.82
C LYS A 207 -5.09 -3.39 -0.26
N PHE A 208 -6.30 -2.85 -0.16
CA PHE A 208 -6.85 -1.97 -1.18
C PHE A 208 -6.67 -0.51 -0.78
N GLY A 209 -5.97 0.26 -1.60
CA GLY A 209 -5.79 1.70 -1.41
C GLY A 209 -6.60 2.54 -2.38
N ILE A 210 -7.01 3.71 -1.91
CA ILE A 210 -7.78 4.70 -2.67
C ILE A 210 -7.12 6.08 -2.58
N TYR A 211 -7.58 6.99 -3.44
CA TYR A 211 -7.09 8.36 -3.55
C TYR A 211 -8.22 9.38 -3.40
N SER A 212 -7.93 10.52 -2.76
CA SER A 212 -8.76 11.72 -2.86
C SER A 212 -7.96 12.99 -2.52
N SER A 213 -8.63 14.15 -2.48
CA SER A 213 -8.06 15.45 -2.08
C SER A 213 -9.01 16.21 -1.14
N PRO A 214 -8.52 17.03 -0.17
CA PRO A 214 -9.34 17.85 0.71
C PRO A 214 -9.99 19.07 0.04
N GLY A 215 -9.81 19.25 -1.27
CA GLY A 215 -10.48 20.28 -2.05
C GLY A 215 -11.84 19.86 -2.61
N PRO A 216 -12.55 20.75 -3.32
CA PRO A 216 -13.75 20.42 -4.08
C PRO A 216 -13.45 19.49 -5.26
N THR A 217 -12.23 19.54 -5.79
CA THR A 217 -11.75 18.64 -6.85
C THR A 217 -10.39 18.02 -6.50
N THR A 218 -10.11 16.87 -7.08
CA THR A 218 -8.79 16.26 -7.10
C THR A 218 -7.86 16.95 -8.08
N CYS A 219 -6.59 16.52 -8.13
CA CYS A 219 -5.60 17.06 -9.06
C CYS A 219 -6.00 16.85 -10.53
N ALA A 220 -6.62 15.72 -10.87
CA ALA A 220 -7.14 15.45 -12.21
C ALA A 220 -8.57 15.98 -12.44
N GLY A 221 -9.13 16.75 -11.51
CA GLY A 221 -10.43 17.42 -11.67
C GLY A 221 -11.66 16.57 -11.31
N TYR A 222 -11.48 15.42 -10.66
CA TYR A 222 -12.59 14.59 -10.17
C TYR A 222 -13.14 15.09 -8.84
N PRO A 223 -14.32 14.66 -8.38
CA PRO A 223 -14.86 15.08 -7.09
C PRO A 223 -13.87 14.83 -5.93
N GLY A 224 -13.50 15.91 -5.24
CA GLY A 224 -12.76 15.87 -3.98
C GLY A 224 -13.71 15.75 -2.78
N THR A 225 -13.15 15.82 -1.58
CA THR A 225 -13.88 15.50 -0.33
C THR A 225 -14.46 16.70 0.42
N LEU A 226 -14.18 17.94 0.00
CA LEU A 226 -14.60 19.13 0.74
C LEU A 226 -16.12 19.13 1.00
N ASN A 227 -16.51 19.18 2.28
CA ASN A 227 -17.89 19.08 2.80
C ASN A 227 -18.54 17.68 2.74
N PHE A 228 -17.78 16.65 2.38
CA PHE A 228 -18.21 15.25 2.28
C PHE A 228 -17.23 14.30 2.99
N GLU A 229 -16.38 14.81 3.87
CA GLU A 229 -15.27 14.08 4.47
C GLU A 229 -15.77 12.86 5.26
N GLU A 230 -16.84 13.04 6.05
CA GLU A 230 -17.43 11.97 6.85
C GLU A 230 -18.12 10.91 5.99
N SER A 231 -18.92 11.33 5.00
CA SER A 231 -19.60 10.39 4.11
C SER A 231 -18.59 9.60 3.27
N ASP A 232 -17.51 10.23 2.82
CA ASP A 232 -16.45 9.58 2.06
C ASP A 232 -15.68 8.58 2.93
N ALA A 233 -15.25 8.96 4.14
CA ALA A 233 -14.55 8.05 5.06
C ALA A 233 -15.40 6.81 5.39
N ARG A 234 -16.71 6.98 5.62
CA ARG A 234 -17.66 5.88 5.83
C ARG A 234 -17.81 5.02 4.59
N THR A 235 -17.92 5.64 3.42
CA THR A 235 -18.07 4.93 2.13
C THR A 235 -16.85 4.07 1.86
N TRP A 236 -15.64 4.62 1.98
CA TRP A 236 -14.39 3.88 1.80
C TRP A 236 -14.26 2.72 2.78
N ALA A 237 -14.66 2.92 4.04
CA ALA A 237 -14.67 1.83 5.00
C ALA A 237 -15.65 0.71 4.60
N SER A 238 -16.83 1.06 4.09
CA SER A 238 -17.83 0.08 3.61
C SER A 238 -17.34 -0.73 2.40
N TRP A 239 -16.51 -0.13 1.54
CA TRP A 239 -15.89 -0.81 0.39
C TRP A 239 -14.68 -1.66 0.77
N GLY A 240 -14.22 -1.57 2.01
CA GLY A 240 -13.07 -2.33 2.47
C GLY A 240 -11.72 -1.68 2.16
N ILE A 241 -11.66 -0.36 1.99
CA ILE A 241 -10.39 0.35 1.84
C ILE A 241 -9.52 0.15 3.10
N ASP A 242 -8.22 -0.02 2.86
CA ASP A 242 -7.17 -0.22 3.88
C ASP A 242 -6.09 0.87 3.82
N TYR A 243 -6.08 1.69 2.76
CA TYR A 243 -5.13 2.79 2.59
C TYR A 243 -5.80 3.98 1.88
N VAL A 244 -5.53 5.20 2.34
CA VAL A 244 -5.95 6.44 1.67
C VAL A 244 -4.73 7.30 1.37
N LYS A 245 -4.49 7.61 0.09
CA LYS A 245 -3.65 8.73 -0.35
C LYS A 245 -4.53 9.98 -0.39
N TYR A 246 -4.16 11.00 0.35
CA TYR A 246 -4.92 12.25 0.45
C TYR A 246 -4.04 13.41 0.00
N ASP A 247 -4.30 13.87 -1.22
CA ASP A 247 -3.48 14.83 -1.94
C ASP A 247 -3.68 16.28 -1.44
N GLY A 248 -3.07 17.26 -2.10
CA GLY A 248 -3.12 18.68 -1.76
C GLY A 248 -3.75 19.60 -2.79
N CYS A 249 -4.40 19.08 -3.84
CA CYS A 249 -5.00 19.91 -4.89
C CYS A 249 -6.34 20.54 -4.47
N SER A 250 -6.57 21.77 -4.92
CA SER A 250 -7.80 22.54 -4.67
C SER A 250 -8.14 22.76 -3.19
N VAL A 251 -7.19 22.54 -2.28
CA VAL A 251 -7.42 22.70 -0.84
C VAL A 251 -7.53 24.18 -0.50
N PRO A 252 -8.59 24.63 0.20
CA PRO A 252 -8.66 25.99 0.70
C PRO A 252 -7.50 26.24 1.68
N GLY A 253 -6.59 27.14 1.33
CA GLY A 253 -5.28 27.26 2.00
C GLY A 253 -5.37 27.47 3.51
N GLU A 254 -6.32 28.28 3.97
CA GLU A 254 -6.59 28.54 5.39
C GLU A 254 -7.13 27.31 6.15
N ARG A 255 -7.83 26.41 5.45
CA ARG A 255 -8.46 25.21 6.02
C ARG A 255 -7.61 23.96 5.87
N ALA A 256 -6.46 24.01 5.20
CA ALA A 256 -5.66 22.83 4.91
C ALA A 256 -5.36 22.00 6.18
N LYS A 257 -4.84 22.63 7.24
CA LYS A 257 -4.52 21.93 8.50
C LYS A 257 -5.75 21.25 9.12
N GLU A 258 -6.88 21.94 9.13
CA GLU A 258 -8.17 21.44 9.64
C GLU A 258 -8.62 20.22 8.83
N LEU A 259 -8.69 20.33 7.50
CA LEU A 259 -9.25 19.30 6.62
C LEU A 259 -8.42 18.01 6.62
N TYR A 260 -7.08 18.11 6.62
CA TYR A 260 -6.23 16.93 6.77
C TYR A 260 -6.43 16.25 8.13
N GLY A 261 -6.54 17.03 9.21
CA GLY A 261 -6.75 16.50 10.57
C GLY A 261 -8.13 15.87 10.73
N LEU A 262 -9.16 16.50 10.17
CA LEU A 262 -10.53 15.99 10.12
C LEU A 262 -10.57 14.62 9.45
N MET A 263 -10.00 14.50 8.24
CA MET A 263 -9.94 13.21 7.55
C MET A 263 -9.20 12.14 8.37
N GLY A 264 -8.06 12.49 8.99
CA GLY A 264 -7.34 11.56 9.88
C GLY A 264 -8.21 11.01 11.03
N ASN A 265 -8.99 11.89 11.67
CA ASN A 265 -9.91 11.50 12.74
C ASN A 265 -11.07 10.62 12.24
N LEU A 266 -11.65 10.97 11.09
CA LEU A 266 -12.74 10.22 10.48
C LEU A 266 -12.30 8.81 10.06
N LEU A 267 -11.11 8.68 9.45
CA LEU A 267 -10.54 7.38 9.11
C LEU A 267 -10.29 6.52 10.36
N LYS A 268 -9.86 7.13 11.48
CA LYS A 268 -9.73 6.43 12.77
C LYS A 268 -11.08 5.96 13.30
N ALA A 269 -12.13 6.77 13.17
CA ALA A 269 -13.49 6.47 13.64
C ALA A 269 -14.28 5.54 12.70
N SER A 270 -13.79 5.29 11.49
CA SER A 270 -14.50 4.55 10.42
C SER A 270 -14.82 3.07 10.71
N GLY A 271 -14.29 2.50 11.80
CA GLY A 271 -14.41 1.08 12.10
C GLY A 271 -13.47 0.19 11.28
N ARG A 272 -12.47 0.76 10.58
CA ARG A 272 -11.42 0.03 9.86
C ARG A 272 -10.02 0.55 10.16
N SER A 273 -9.03 -0.34 10.01
CA SER A 273 -7.62 0.01 10.07
C SER A 273 -7.16 0.56 8.73
N ILE A 274 -7.45 1.84 8.48
CA ILE A 274 -7.04 2.53 7.25
C ILE A 274 -5.71 3.25 7.49
N VAL A 275 -4.69 2.89 6.71
CA VAL A 275 -3.42 3.61 6.64
C VAL A 275 -3.66 4.92 5.90
N TYR A 276 -3.30 6.02 6.53
CA TYR A 276 -3.53 7.37 6.04
C TYR A 276 -2.23 8.01 5.59
N SER A 277 -2.08 8.20 4.28
CA SER A 277 -1.04 9.00 3.66
C SER A 277 -1.57 10.40 3.40
N GLY A 278 -1.04 11.38 4.13
CA GLY A 278 -1.55 12.74 4.11
C GLY A 278 -0.48 13.74 4.53
N ARG A 279 -0.89 14.78 5.26
CA ARG A 279 0.02 15.84 5.70
C ARG A 279 0.65 15.52 7.05
N LYS A 280 1.88 15.98 7.28
CA LYS A 280 2.50 15.97 8.62
C LYS A 280 1.57 16.65 9.64
N ASP A 281 1.54 16.11 10.86
CA ASP A 281 0.74 16.61 11.99
C ASP A 281 -0.80 16.52 11.81
N SER A 282 -1.27 15.63 10.94
CA SER A 282 -2.71 15.38 10.70
C SER A 282 -3.23 14.03 11.22
N GLY A 283 -2.40 13.28 11.96
CA GLY A 283 -2.67 11.87 12.27
C GLY A 283 -2.36 10.92 11.11
N ALA A 284 -1.78 11.43 10.02
CA ALA A 284 -1.25 10.61 8.94
C ALA A 284 -0.11 9.69 9.43
N HIS A 285 -0.10 8.48 8.90
CA HIS A 285 0.94 7.49 9.18
C HIS A 285 2.16 7.72 8.29
N LEU A 286 1.98 8.39 7.14
CA LEU A 286 3.03 8.76 6.22
C LEU A 286 2.70 10.06 5.48
N TRP A 287 3.72 10.81 5.10
CA TRP A 287 3.61 12.08 4.36
C TRP A 287 4.76 12.22 3.38
N ARG A 288 4.50 12.91 2.25
CA ARG A 288 5.56 13.21 1.27
C ARG A 288 6.51 14.28 1.79
N ILE A 289 7.76 14.21 1.32
CA ILE A 289 8.85 15.12 1.69
C ILE A 289 9.40 15.95 0.51
N GLY A 290 8.76 15.84 -0.66
CA GLY A 290 9.16 16.53 -1.89
C GLY A 290 8.05 16.52 -2.93
N GLY A 291 8.32 17.17 -4.06
CA GLY A 291 7.49 17.16 -5.26
C GLY A 291 7.39 15.76 -5.89
N ASP A 292 6.83 15.71 -7.09
CA ASP A 292 6.55 14.46 -7.78
C ASP A 292 7.85 13.84 -8.27
N LEU A 293 7.99 12.52 -8.10
CA LEU A 293 9.16 11.79 -8.56
C LEU A 293 9.06 11.58 -10.07
N ARG A 294 10.13 11.92 -10.77
CA ARG A 294 10.29 11.70 -12.20
C ARG A 294 11.33 10.61 -12.46
N ASP A 295 11.16 9.83 -13.53
CA ASP A 295 12.16 8.89 -14.06
C ASP A 295 13.30 9.65 -14.74
N GLN A 296 13.99 10.44 -13.92
CA GLN A 296 15.17 11.21 -14.25
C GLN A 296 16.08 11.14 -13.03
N TRP A 297 17.39 11.07 -13.26
CA TRP A 297 18.34 11.04 -12.14
C TRP A 297 18.29 12.33 -11.30
N TYR A 298 18.18 13.46 -11.99
CA TYR A 298 18.06 14.81 -11.45
C TYR A 298 17.12 15.63 -12.33
N ILE A 299 16.32 16.49 -11.71
CA ILE A 299 15.46 17.46 -12.38
C ILE A 299 15.52 18.81 -11.65
N GLU A 300 15.38 19.90 -12.41
CA GLU A 300 15.23 21.25 -11.85
C GLU A 300 13.76 21.56 -11.56
N GLY A 301 13.50 22.37 -10.53
CA GLY A 301 12.16 22.84 -10.19
C GLY A 301 11.54 22.13 -8.99
N ARG A 302 10.21 21.95 -9.03
CA ARG A 302 9.41 21.45 -7.90
C ARG A 302 9.56 19.94 -7.72
N ASP A 303 9.63 19.23 -8.83
CA ASP A 303 9.69 17.78 -8.88
C ASP A 303 11.07 17.26 -8.48
N VAL A 304 11.18 15.96 -8.29
CA VAL A 304 12.39 15.32 -7.79
C VAL A 304 12.82 14.18 -8.70
N GLY A 305 14.10 14.12 -9.02
CA GLY A 305 14.71 12.96 -9.64
C GLY A 305 15.00 11.85 -8.63
N ILE A 306 15.38 10.68 -9.14
CA ILE A 306 15.67 9.48 -8.34
C ILE A 306 16.74 9.77 -7.29
N ILE A 307 17.87 10.39 -7.64
CA ILE A 307 18.94 10.66 -6.67
C ILE A 307 18.50 11.74 -5.67
N GLN A 308 17.86 12.81 -6.14
CA GLN A 308 17.34 13.87 -5.28
C GLN A 308 16.33 13.33 -4.24
N SER A 309 15.56 12.30 -4.58
CA SER A 309 14.64 11.65 -3.64
C SER A 309 15.37 10.98 -2.47
N PHE A 310 16.51 10.31 -2.74
CA PHE A 310 17.34 9.70 -1.70
C PHE A 310 18.03 10.76 -0.85
N GLU A 311 18.57 11.81 -1.47
CA GLU A 311 19.18 12.94 -0.76
C GLU A 311 18.19 13.60 0.20
N LYS A 312 16.95 13.85 -0.26
CA LYS A 312 15.88 14.37 0.59
C LYS A 312 15.50 13.40 1.71
N ALA A 313 15.47 12.09 1.45
CA ALA A 313 15.19 11.10 2.49
C ALA A 313 16.28 11.11 3.58
N ILE A 314 17.55 11.22 3.21
CA ILE A 314 18.69 11.30 4.14
C ILE A 314 18.59 12.54 5.02
N VAL A 315 18.34 13.71 4.42
CA VAL A 315 18.20 14.97 5.18
C VAL A 315 17.06 14.89 6.20
N ASN A 316 15.97 14.20 5.85
CA ASN A 316 14.82 14.06 6.72
C ASN A 316 14.92 12.86 7.69
N ALA A 317 15.94 12.01 7.59
CA ALA A 317 16.04 10.75 8.34
C ALA A 317 15.97 10.94 9.86
N SER A 318 16.52 12.03 10.40
CA SER A 318 16.45 12.37 11.83
C SER A 318 15.05 12.75 12.32
N THR A 319 14.16 13.13 11.39
CA THR A 319 12.75 13.45 11.66
C THR A 319 11.80 12.32 11.25
N GLN A 320 12.34 11.22 10.70
CA GLN A 320 11.54 10.09 10.30
C GLN A 320 11.17 9.23 11.52
N GLN A 321 9.89 9.22 11.87
CA GLN A 321 9.28 8.26 12.80
C GLN A 321 8.80 7.01 12.03
N PRO A 322 8.42 5.89 12.68
CA PRO A 322 7.76 4.78 11.99
C PRO A 322 6.61 5.29 11.11
N GLY A 323 6.70 5.07 9.79
CA GLY A 323 5.77 5.57 8.79
C GLY A 323 6.19 6.87 8.08
N ALA A 324 7.16 7.62 8.58
CA ALA A 324 7.71 8.77 7.86
C ALA A 324 8.61 8.34 6.69
N GLY A 325 8.46 9.02 5.55
CA GLY A 325 9.24 8.76 4.35
C GLY A 325 8.53 7.80 3.39
N SER A 326 7.41 8.23 2.80
CA SER A 326 7.12 7.78 1.45
C SER A 326 8.19 8.37 0.54
N ILE A 327 8.93 7.52 -0.18
CA ILE A 327 9.52 7.98 -1.44
C ILE A 327 8.35 8.64 -2.19
N PRO A 328 8.49 9.88 -2.67
CA PRO A 328 7.43 10.49 -3.45
C PRO A 328 7.16 9.57 -4.63
N ILE A 329 6.02 8.89 -4.65
CA ILE A 329 5.60 8.11 -5.80
C ILE A 329 4.33 8.82 -6.23
N CYS A 330 4.51 9.92 -6.94
CA CYS A 330 3.52 10.56 -7.81
C CYS A 330 4.36 11.15 -8.94
N TRP A 331 3.95 10.97 -10.19
CA TRP A 331 4.30 11.85 -11.31
C TRP A 331 3.26 12.96 -11.40
#